data_AF-A0A482W0S4-F1
#
_entry.id   AF-A0A482W0S4-F1
#
_cell.length_a   1.000
_cell.length_b   1.000
_cell.length_c   1.000
_cell.angle_alpha   90.00
_cell.angle_beta   90.00
_cell.angle_gamma   90.00
#
_symmetry.space_group_name_H-M   'P 1'
#
loop_
_entity.id
_entity.type
_entity.pdbx_description
1 polymer ?
#
loop_
_entity_poly.entity_id
_entity_poly.type
_entity_poly.pdbx_seq_one_letter_code
_entity_poly.pdbx_strand_id
1 'polypeptide(L)'
;MNGGQKLLDKILSTDNKNLPEEIISLRRDIKNLFKKINCFLLPHPGLEATNARFQGNLNVIDDKFKKYVEILAPAILAPENLVPKSVNGMNIKAKHLFRFIENYCEQFQYGNIPPTESLFK
;
A
#
# COMPACT_ATOMS: atom_id res chain seq x y z
N MET A 1 6.01 4.88 17.88
CA MET A 1 5.96 4.82 16.40
C MET A 1 4.80 5.61 15.80
N ASN A 2 4.31 6.67 16.45
CA ASN A 2 3.04 7.31 16.08
C ASN A 2 3.18 8.40 15.00
N GLY A 3 4.39 8.66 14.50
CA GLY A 3 4.65 9.74 13.55
C GLY A 3 3.96 9.54 12.20
N GLY A 4 3.99 8.31 11.67
CA GLY A 4 3.34 7.99 10.40
C GLY A 4 1.82 8.14 10.47
N GLN A 5 1.20 7.62 11.54
CA GLN A 5 -0.25 7.79 11.73
C GLN A 5 -0.64 9.26 11.86
N LYS A 6 0.09 10.06 12.65
CA LYS A 6 -0.15 11.51 12.76
C LYS A 6 -0.05 12.22 11.41
N LEU A 7 0.93 11.86 10.58
CA LEU A 7 1.08 12.44 9.25
C LEU A 7 -0.09 12.02 8.34
N LEU A 8 -0.48 10.75 8.37
CA LEU A 8 -1.59 10.20 7.61
C LEU A 8 -2.91 10.89 7.98
N ASP A 9 -3.18 11.05 9.28
CA ASP A 9 -4.39 11.72 9.78
C ASP A 9 -4.45 13.18 9.31
N LYS A 10 -3.31 13.87 9.33
CA LYS A 10 -3.19 15.23 8.80
C LYS A 10 -3.44 15.29 7.30
N ILE A 11 -2.87 14.36 6.52
CA ILE A 11 -3.02 14.31 5.06
C ILE A 11 -4.46 13.97 4.67
N LEU A 12 -5.10 13.04 5.37
CA LEU A 12 -6.47 12.60 5.08
C LEU A 12 -7.53 13.40 5.84
N SER A 13 -7.17 14.46 6.57
CA SER A 13 -8.15 15.35 7.22
C SER A 13 -9.02 16.04 6.17
N THR A 14 -10.31 16.17 6.48
CA THR A 14 -11.32 16.83 5.66
C THR A 14 -11.79 18.16 6.27
N ASP A 15 -11.12 18.63 7.32
CA ASP A 15 -11.61 19.74 8.16
C ASP A 15 -11.21 21.13 7.61
N ASN A 16 -10.31 21.16 6.62
CA ASN A 16 -9.88 22.40 5.98
C ASN A 16 -10.89 22.85 4.93
N LYS A 17 -11.64 23.91 5.24
CA LYS A 17 -12.68 24.51 4.38
C LYS A 17 -12.14 25.15 3.10
N ASN A 18 -10.83 25.34 2.96
CA ASN A 18 -10.21 25.90 1.75
C ASN A 18 -9.84 24.81 0.74
N LEU A 19 -10.06 23.52 1.05
CA LEU A 19 -9.84 22.44 0.09
C LEU A 19 -10.98 22.37 -0.93
N PRO A 20 -10.67 22.12 -2.21
CA PRO A 20 -11.71 21.82 -3.20
C PRO A 20 -12.56 20.62 -2.78
N GLU A 21 -13.85 20.65 -3.09
CA GLU A 21 -14.80 19.58 -2.73
C GLU A 21 -14.36 18.21 -3.27
N GLU A 22 -13.78 18.17 -4.48
CA GLU A 22 -13.23 16.96 -5.08
C GLU A 22 -12.16 16.30 -4.20
N ILE A 23 -11.27 17.11 -3.60
CA ILE A 23 -10.22 16.61 -2.68
C ILE A 23 -10.83 16.09 -1.38
N ILE A 24 -11.86 16.77 -0.86
CA ILE A 24 -12.57 16.32 0.35
C ILE A 24 -13.26 14.98 0.09
N SER A 25 -13.95 14.84 -1.06
CA SER A 25 -14.59 13.58 -1.45
C SER A 25 -13.56 12.47 -1.58
N LEU A 26 -12.47 12.70 -2.32
CA LEU A 26 -11.41 11.72 -2.52
C LEU A 26 -10.82 11.21 -1.20
N ARG A 27 -10.55 12.11 -0.24
CA ARG A 27 -10.03 11.74 1.08
C ARG A 27 -11.03 10.91 1.88
N ARG A 28 -12.33 11.21 1.78
CA ARG A 28 -13.40 10.41 2.41
C ARG A 28 -13.49 9.04 1.77
N ASP A 29 -13.44 8.97 0.45
CA ASP A 29 -13.51 7.71 -0.31
C ASP A 29 -12.32 6.81 0.02
N ILE A 30 -11.10 7.35 0.08
CA ILE A 30 -9.93 6.59 0.54
C ILE A 30 -10.18 5.95 1.91
N LYS A 31 -10.73 6.70 2.88
CA LYS A 31 -11.04 6.15 4.22
C LYS A 31 -12.10 5.04 4.19
N ASN A 32 -13.02 5.08 3.23
CA ASN A 32 -14.11 4.11 3.11
C ASN A 32 -13.75 2.87 2.26
N LEU A 33 -12.87 3.04 1.26
CA LEU A 33 -12.48 1.97 0.32
C LEU A 33 -11.57 0.92 0.97
N PHE A 34 -10.74 1.34 1.93
CA PHE A 34 -9.75 0.46 2.56
C PHE A 34 -10.15 0.12 3.99
N LYS A 35 -10.20 -1.18 4.30
CA LYS A 35 -10.48 -1.68 5.67
C LYS A 35 -9.49 -1.17 6.72
N LYS A 36 -8.23 -0.97 6.32
CA LYS A 36 -7.14 -0.52 7.20
C LYS A 36 -6.17 0.32 6.37
N ILE A 37 -5.79 1.48 6.89
CA ILE A 37 -4.80 2.36 6.28
C ILE A 37 -3.75 2.66 7.34
N ASN A 38 -2.48 2.49 6.99
CA ASN A 38 -1.35 2.74 7.87
C ASN A 38 -0.30 3.57 7.12
N CYS A 39 0.53 4.30 7.87
CA CYS A 39 1.66 5.02 7.33
C CYS A 39 2.90 4.75 8.20
N PHE A 40 4.01 4.43 7.55
CA PHE A 40 5.30 4.23 8.18
C PHE A 40 6.30 5.23 7.59
N LEU A 41 7.04 5.92 8.46
CA LEU A 41 8.06 6.87 8.04
C LEU A 41 9.42 6.17 8.04
N LEU A 42 9.95 5.91 6.86
CA LEU A 42 11.25 5.30 6.68
C LEU A 42 12.32 6.40 6.51
N PRO A 43 13.46 6.35 7.22
CA PRO A 43 14.57 7.27 7.01
C PRO A 43 15.14 7.19 5.58
N HIS A 44 16.01 8.14 5.21
CA HIS A 44 16.81 8.02 4.00
C HIS A 44 17.85 6.89 4.17
N PRO A 45 18.12 6.03 3.17
CA PRO A 45 19.04 4.89 3.31
C PRO A 45 20.54 5.24 3.29
N GLY A 46 20.87 6.51 3.05
CA GLY A 46 22.24 7.00 2.83
C GLY A 46 22.55 7.20 1.35
N LEU A 47 23.48 8.10 1.01
CA LEU A 47 23.74 8.51 -0.38
C LEU A 47 24.25 7.36 -1.25
N GLU A 48 25.16 6.54 -0.72
CA GLU A 48 25.72 5.39 -1.45
C GLU A 48 24.65 4.33 -1.79
N ALA A 49 23.70 4.11 -0.89
CA ALA A 49 22.58 3.20 -1.09
C ALA A 49 21.57 3.70 -2.14
N THR A 50 21.60 4.99 -2.49
CA THR A 50 20.76 5.58 -3.56
C THR A 50 21.44 5.58 -4.93
N ASN A 51 22.68 5.12 -5.02
CA ASN A 51 23.41 5.03 -6.28
C ASN A 51 22.76 3.98 -7.21
N ALA A 52 22.57 4.32 -8.49
CA ALA A 52 22.00 3.40 -9.49
C ALA A 52 22.80 2.09 -9.67
N ARG A 53 24.08 2.08 -9.26
CA ARG A 53 24.97 0.89 -9.30
C ARG A 53 25.05 0.16 -7.96
N PHE A 54 24.19 0.49 -6.99
CA PHE A 54 24.18 -0.17 -5.69
C PHE A 54 23.92 -1.68 -5.85
N GLN A 55 24.81 -2.51 -5.30
CA GLN A 55 24.76 -3.98 -5.42
C GLN A 55 24.31 -4.68 -4.12
N GLY A 56 23.70 -3.95 -3.17
CA GLY A 56 23.18 -4.56 -1.93
C GLY A 56 24.17 -4.62 -0.77
N ASN A 57 25.29 -3.90 -0.81
CA ASN A 57 26.25 -3.86 0.30
C ASN A 57 25.63 -3.18 1.54
N LEU A 58 25.42 -3.94 2.62
CA LEU A 58 24.78 -3.44 3.85
C LEU A 58 25.65 -2.43 4.63
N ASN A 59 26.97 -2.45 4.43
CA ASN A 59 27.89 -1.58 5.16
C ASN A 59 27.79 -0.11 4.73
N VAL A 60 27.26 0.15 3.53
CA VAL A 60 27.07 1.52 3.02
C VAL A 60 25.65 2.06 3.26
N ILE A 61 24.77 1.24 3.87
CA ILE A 61 23.42 1.64 4.26
C ILE A 61 23.47 2.26 5.65
N ASP A 62 22.80 3.40 5.80
CA ASP A 62 22.64 4.11 7.07
C ASP A 62 22.03 3.20 8.16
N ASP A 63 22.62 3.24 9.36
CA ASP A 63 22.21 2.37 10.47
C ASP A 63 20.79 2.67 10.97
N LYS A 64 20.36 3.93 10.91
CA LYS A 64 19.00 4.30 11.28
C LYS A 64 18.01 3.73 10.27
N PHE A 65 18.33 3.74 8.98
CA PHE A 65 17.50 3.08 7.98
C PHE A 65 17.35 1.58 8.27
N LYS A 66 18.47 0.87 8.46
CA LYS A 66 18.47 -0.58 8.76
C LYS A 66 17.61 -0.89 9.98
N LYS A 67 17.79 -0.14 11.07
CA LYS A 67 16.97 -0.28 12.29
C LYS A 67 15.47 -0.12 12.03
N TYR A 68 15.06 0.80 11.16
CA TYR A 68 13.64 0.98 10.84
C TYR A 68 13.11 -0.09 9.87
N VAL A 69 13.95 -0.63 8.98
CA VAL A 69 13.61 -1.80 8.16
C VAL A 69 13.38 -3.03 9.04
N GLU A 70 14.22 -3.26 10.05
CA GLU A 70 14.05 -4.35 11.03
C GLU A 70 12.72 -4.26 11.80
N ILE A 71 12.14 -3.07 11.92
CA ILE A 71 10.83 -2.89 12.52
C ILE A 71 9.71 -3.02 11.46
N LEU A 72 9.91 -2.49 10.26
CA LEU A 72 8.91 -2.50 9.19
C LEU A 72 8.66 -3.91 8.65
N ALA A 73 9.72 -4.69 8.42
CA ALA A 73 9.63 -6.03 7.85
C ALA A 73 8.68 -6.94 8.64
N PRO A 74 8.83 -7.15 9.96
CA PRO A 74 7.88 -7.96 10.73
C PRO A 74 6.49 -7.31 10.84
N ALA A 75 6.39 -5.98 10.85
CA ALA A 75 5.09 -5.30 10.88
C ALA A 75 4.22 -5.61 9.64
N ILE A 76 4.83 -6.01 8.52
CA ILE A 76 4.13 -6.39 7.27
C ILE A 76 4.11 -7.91 7.08
N LEU A 77 5.19 -8.61 7.42
CA LEU A 77 5.43 -10.00 7.00
C LEU A 77 5.40 -11.03 8.13
N ALA A 78 5.31 -10.61 9.40
CA ALA A 78 5.18 -11.58 10.49
C ALA A 78 3.87 -12.39 10.32
N PRO A 79 3.87 -13.70 10.64
CA PRO A 79 2.72 -14.58 10.40
C PRO A 79 1.38 -14.03 10.89
N GLU A 80 1.38 -13.38 12.06
CA GLU A 80 0.22 -12.76 12.71
C GLU A 80 -0.28 -11.49 12.00
N ASN A 81 0.56 -10.85 11.18
CA ASN A 81 0.23 -9.64 10.41
C ASN A 81 -0.15 -9.95 8.95
N LEU A 82 0.01 -11.19 8.49
CA LEU A 82 -0.36 -11.59 7.14
C LEU A 82 -1.88 -11.54 6.97
N VAL A 83 -2.33 -10.75 6.00
CA VAL A 83 -3.75 -10.63 5.64
C VAL A 83 -4.01 -11.43 4.36
N PRO A 84 -4.76 -12.55 4.43
CA PRO A 84 -5.15 -13.28 3.24
C PRO A 84 -5.91 -12.39 2.27
N LYS A 85 -5.69 -12.55 0.96
CA LYS A 85 -6.47 -11.82 -0.03
C LYS A 85 -7.93 -12.23 0.10
N SER A 86 -8.78 -11.26 0.43
CA SER A 86 -10.23 -11.44 0.47
C SER A 86 -10.87 -10.72 -0.70
N VAL A 87 -11.89 -11.33 -1.29
CA VAL A 87 -12.75 -10.69 -2.28
C VAL A 87 -14.21 -10.99 -1.97
N ASN A 88 -15.07 -9.97 -1.99
CA ASN A 88 -16.45 -10.03 -1.51
C ASN A 88 -16.55 -10.66 -0.09
N GLY A 89 -15.60 -10.32 0.78
CA GLY A 89 -15.52 -10.83 2.14
C GLY A 89 -14.97 -12.25 2.29
N MET A 90 -14.73 -12.98 1.20
CA MET A 90 -14.23 -14.36 1.22
C MET A 90 -12.74 -14.44 0.91
N ASN A 91 -11.99 -15.22 1.69
CA ASN A 91 -10.59 -15.51 1.39
C ASN A 91 -10.46 -16.36 0.12
N ILE A 92 -9.58 -15.95 -0.79
CA ILE A 92 -9.36 -16.66 -2.06
C ILE A 92 -8.09 -17.51 -2.02
N LYS A 93 -8.11 -18.63 -2.76
CA LYS A 93 -6.92 -19.48 -2.97
C LYS A 93 -6.06 -18.91 -4.11
N ALA A 94 -4.78 -19.29 -4.14
CA ALA A 94 -3.85 -18.86 -5.19
C ALA A 94 -4.38 -19.12 -6.62
N LYS A 95 -5.02 -20.28 -6.87
CA LYS A 95 -5.63 -20.59 -8.17
C LYS A 95 -6.75 -19.63 -8.60
N HIS A 96 -7.50 -19.08 -7.63
CA HIS A 96 -8.54 -18.09 -7.92
C HIS A 96 -7.93 -16.72 -8.16
N LEU A 97 -6.88 -16.37 -7.41
CA LEU A 97 -6.13 -15.14 -7.64
C LEU A 97 -5.51 -15.11 -9.04
N PHE A 98 -4.97 -16.23 -9.52
CA PHE A 98 -4.42 -16.34 -10.87
C PHE A 98 -5.48 -16.02 -11.95
N ARG A 99 -6.65 -16.68 -11.89
CA ARG A 99 -7.77 -16.40 -12.81
C ARG A 99 -8.24 -14.95 -12.73
N PHE A 100 -8.28 -14.39 -11.53
CA PHE A 100 -8.65 -13.00 -11.33
C PHE A 100 -7.69 -12.04 -12.05
N ILE A 101 -6.38 -12.32 -12.00
CA ILE A 101 -5.36 -11.55 -12.72
C ILE A 101 -5.55 -11.70 -14.24
N GLU A 102 -5.76 -12.91 -14.75
CA GLU A 102 -6.01 -13.16 -16.19
C GLU A 102 -7.23 -12.38 -16.68
N ASN A 103 -8.38 -12.49 -15.99
CA ASN A 103 -9.60 -11.76 -16.32
C ASN A 103 -9.37 -10.24 -16.35
N TYR A 104 -8.62 -9.70 -15.38
CA TYR A 104 -8.29 -8.27 -15.38
C TYR A 104 -7.44 -7.88 -16.61
N CYS A 105 -6.41 -8.66 -16.93
CA CYS A 105 -5.54 -8.40 -18.07
C CYS A 105 -6.33 -8.40 -19.38
N GLU A 106 -7.22 -9.36 -19.61
CA GLU A 106 -8.07 -9.43 -20.81
C GLU A 106 -8.98 -8.21 -20.94
N GLN A 107 -9.61 -7.78 -19.85
CA GLN A 107 -10.54 -6.64 -19.89
C GLN A 107 -9.81 -5.32 -20.17
N PHE A 108 -8.63 -5.12 -19.58
CA PHE A 108 -7.82 -3.92 -19.80
C PHE A 108 -7.24 -3.83 -21.21
N GLN A 109 -7.07 -4.93 -21.94
CA GLN A 109 -6.61 -4.91 -23.34
C GLN A 109 -7.54 -4.13 -24.26
N TYR A 110 -8.82 -4.05 -23.92
CA TYR A 110 -9.82 -3.31 -24.69
C TYR A 110 -10.01 -1.87 -24.21
N GLY A 111 -9.14 -1.37 -23.32
CA GLY A 111 -9.23 0.00 -22.77
C GLY A 111 -10.40 0.22 -21.81
N ASN A 112 -11.11 -0.85 -21.44
CA ASN A 112 -12.28 -0.77 -20.56
C ASN A 112 -11.88 -1.12 -19.13
N ILE A 113 -12.41 -0.38 -18.16
CA ILE A 113 -12.37 -0.77 -16.75
C ILE A 113 -13.53 -1.74 -16.52
N PRO A 114 -13.29 -3.02 -16.22
CA PRO A 114 -14.37 -3.98 -16.03
C PRO A 114 -15.22 -3.60 -14.80
N PRO A 115 -16.55 -3.77 -14.86
CA PRO A 115 -17.40 -3.70 -13.68
C PRO A 115 -16.90 -4.67 -12.62
N THR A 116 -16.87 -4.26 -11.35
CA THR A 116 -16.35 -5.09 -10.23
C THR A 116 -16.99 -6.47 -10.16
N GLU A 117 -18.25 -6.60 -10.57
CA GLU A 117 -19.04 -7.84 -10.61
C GLU A 117 -18.60 -8.82 -11.72
N SER A 118 -18.04 -8.32 -12.82
CA SER A 118 -17.67 -9.13 -14.00
C SER A 118 -16.40 -9.96 -13.80
N LEU A 119 -15.59 -9.61 -12.80
CA LEU A 119 -14.29 -10.24 -12.54
C LEU A 119 -14.40 -11.59 -11.82
N PHE A 120 -15.59 -11.95 -11.36
CA PHE A 120 -15.87 -13.18 -10.60
C PHE A 120 -16.65 -14.24 -11.38
N LYS A 121 -16.88 -14.03 -12.68
CA LYS A 121 -17.46 -15.07 -13.54
C LYS A 121 -16.41 -16.09 -13.95
#